data_AF-A0A135SE49-F1
#
_entry.id   AF-A0A135SE49-F1
#
_cell.length_a   1.000
_cell.length_b   1.000
_cell.length_c   1.000
_cell.angle_alpha   90.00
_cell.angle_beta   90.00
_cell.angle_gamma   90.00
#
_symmetry.space_group_name_H-M   'P 1'
#
loop_
_entity.id
_entity.type
_entity.pdbx_description
1 polymer ?
#
loop_
_entity_poly.entity_id
_entity_poly.type
_entity_poly.pdbx_seq_one_letter_code
_entity_poly.pdbx_strand_id
1 'polypeptide(L)'
;MTTRYRVEYALKTHRRDQFIEWIKGLLAVPFVLYSQPTGVFDTRATSIARMAEESHRRYAEIFRDVEHMIDDHITRQDEDLPSKLKMLVPSAGPFFTRLPLEAAFTLMDAKRLISSRRYVSPSFNDVRLILNAAQILAVTSPSPSPNPSNTATATSLQLATFDGDVTLYDDGESLLPTSPLI
;
A
#
# COMPACT_ATOMS: atom_id res chain seq x y z
N MET A 1 -21.93 -29.73 13.49
CA MET A 1 -22.50 -29.57 12.14
C MET A 1 -21.87 -28.32 11.52
N THR A 2 -20.91 -28.47 10.62
CA THR A 2 -20.46 -27.35 9.78
C THR A 2 -21.45 -27.23 8.63
N THR A 3 -22.07 -26.06 8.48
CA THR A 3 -23.02 -25.82 7.40
C THR A 3 -22.25 -25.76 6.08
N ARG A 4 -22.88 -26.17 4.98
CA ARG A 4 -22.30 -26.15 3.62
C ARG A 4 -21.84 -24.75 3.16
N TYR A 5 -22.19 -23.70 3.90
CA TYR A 5 -21.88 -22.30 3.64
C TYR A 5 -20.83 -21.71 4.59
N ARG A 6 -20.38 -22.44 5.63
CA ARG A 6 -19.35 -21.94 6.53
C ARG A 6 -18.00 -22.00 5.82
N VAL A 7 -17.52 -20.83 5.39
CA VAL A 7 -16.18 -20.67 4.84
C VAL A 7 -15.22 -20.48 6.01
N GLU A 8 -14.34 -21.44 6.24
CA GLU A 8 -13.28 -21.31 7.25
C GLU A 8 -12.11 -20.51 6.67
N TYR A 9 -12.11 -19.20 6.91
CA TYR A 9 -11.06 -18.30 6.42
C TYR A 9 -9.68 -18.65 6.99
N ALA A 10 -9.59 -19.17 8.21
CA ALA A 10 -8.35 -19.68 8.81
C ALA A 10 -7.66 -20.79 8.00
N LEU A 11 -8.43 -21.57 7.22
CA LEU A 11 -7.90 -22.66 6.37
C LEU A 11 -7.63 -22.20 4.93
N LYS A 12 -8.12 -21.03 4.53
CA LYS A 12 -7.83 -20.48 3.21
C LYS A 12 -6.49 -19.77 3.24
N THR A 13 -5.57 -20.22 2.40
CA THR A 13 -4.37 -19.44 2.11
C THR A 13 -4.78 -18.09 1.57
N HIS A 14 -4.41 -17.01 2.27
CA HIS A 14 -4.67 -15.66 1.78
C HIS A 14 -4.10 -15.53 0.36
N ARG A 15 -4.97 -15.21 -0.61
CA ARG A 15 -4.54 -14.95 -1.98
C ARG A 15 -3.58 -13.77 -1.93
N ARG A 16 -2.30 -14.00 -2.25
CA ARG A 16 -1.30 -12.93 -2.31
C ARG A 16 -1.65 -11.99 -3.45
N ASP A 17 -1.92 -10.75 -3.09
CA ASP A 17 -2.18 -9.68 -4.04
C ASP A 17 -0.96 -9.45 -4.92
N GLN A 18 -1.13 -9.63 -6.22
CA GLN A 18 -0.04 -9.53 -7.19
C GLN A 18 0.42 -8.08 -7.40
N PHE A 19 -0.46 -7.10 -7.19
CA PHE A 19 -0.07 -5.69 -7.24
C PHE A 19 0.88 -5.35 -6.09
N ILE A 20 0.59 -5.87 -4.89
CA ILE A 20 1.48 -5.73 -3.72
C ILE A 20 2.82 -6.43 -3.95
N GLU A 21 2.82 -7.67 -4.46
CA GLU A 21 4.06 -8.38 -4.77
C GLU A 21 4.88 -7.67 -5.87
N TRP A 22 4.22 -7.08 -6.86
CA TRP A 22 4.89 -6.31 -7.91
C TRP A 22 5.59 -5.07 -7.34
N ILE A 23 4.88 -4.25 -6.55
CA ILE A 23 5.49 -3.08 -5.88
C ILE A 23 6.65 -3.50 -4.98
N LYS A 24 6.47 -4.57 -4.17
CA LYS A 24 7.53 -5.11 -3.33
C LYS A 24 8.76 -5.50 -4.15
N GLY A 25 8.58 -6.07 -5.33
CA GLY A 25 9.66 -6.36 -6.28
C GLY A 25 10.43 -5.10 -6.71
N LEU A 26 9.72 -4.00 -6.98
CA LEU A 26 10.36 -2.70 -7.28
C LEU A 26 11.19 -2.19 -6.10
N LEU A 27 10.68 -2.30 -4.87
CA LEU A 27 11.37 -1.84 -3.66
C LEU A 27 12.58 -2.73 -3.26
N ALA A 28 12.60 -3.99 -3.71
CA ALA A 28 13.74 -4.87 -3.50
C ALA A 28 14.99 -4.37 -4.24
N VAL A 29 14.84 -3.69 -5.38
CA VAL A 29 15.97 -3.20 -6.17
C VAL A 29 16.78 -2.13 -5.41
N PRO A 30 16.20 -1.01 -4.93
CA PRO A 30 16.96 -0.07 -4.12
C PRO A 30 17.45 -0.67 -2.80
N PHE A 31 16.73 -1.64 -2.22
CA PHE A 31 17.23 -2.35 -1.05
C PHE A 31 18.57 -3.04 -1.35
N VAL A 32 18.66 -3.85 -2.41
CA VAL A 32 19.89 -4.56 -2.76
C VAL A 32 21.03 -3.61 -3.11
N LEU A 33 20.73 -2.48 -3.76
CA LEU A 33 21.73 -1.52 -4.20
C LEU A 33 22.28 -0.62 -3.08
N TYR A 34 21.45 -0.29 -2.09
CA TYR A 34 21.76 0.74 -1.09
C TYR A 34 21.77 0.22 0.34
N SER A 35 20.95 -0.78 0.68
CA SER A 35 20.98 -1.35 2.04
C SER A 35 22.34 -2.02 2.25
N GLN A 36 23.03 -1.63 3.32
CA GLN A 36 24.31 -2.21 3.66
C GLN A 36 24.14 -3.30 4.73
N PRO A 37 24.35 -4.56 4.35
CA PRO A 37 24.76 -5.61 5.27
C PRO A 37 26.19 -6.02 4.94
N THR A 38 27.16 -5.11 4.91
CA THR A 38 28.54 -5.55 4.87
C THR A 38 28.87 -6.12 6.24
N GLY A 39 28.94 -7.46 6.35
CA GLY A 39 29.57 -8.14 7.49
C GLY A 39 31.02 -7.70 7.74
N VAL A 40 31.54 -6.83 6.88
CA VAL A 40 32.71 -6.00 7.05
C VAL A 40 32.26 -4.65 7.62
N PHE A 41 32.58 -4.38 8.89
CA PHE A 41 32.52 -3.03 9.45
C PHE A 41 33.49 -2.15 8.66
N ASP A 42 33.00 -1.57 7.57
CA ASP A 42 33.81 -0.62 6.82
C ASP A 42 33.95 0.65 7.66
N THR A 43 35.16 0.89 8.17
CA THR A 43 35.50 2.13 8.87
C THR A 43 35.43 3.37 7.96
N ARG A 44 35.28 3.19 6.64
CA ARG A 44 34.98 4.24 5.66
C ARG A 44 33.51 4.28 5.24
N ALA A 45 32.64 3.49 5.90
CA ALA A 45 31.26 3.30 5.48
C ALA A 45 30.54 4.64 5.27
N THR A 46 29.78 4.65 4.18
CA THR A 46 28.64 5.55 4.03
C THR A 46 27.86 5.58 5.35
N SER A 47 27.78 6.76 5.98
CA SER A 47 26.98 6.95 7.20
C SER A 47 25.65 6.22 7.06
N ILE A 48 25.25 5.47 8.09
CA ILE A 48 23.95 4.77 8.13
C ILE A 48 22.80 5.74 7.81
N ALA A 49 22.95 7.01 8.20
CA ALA A 49 22.00 8.07 7.86
C ALA A 49 21.94 8.31 6.34
N ARG A 50 23.07 8.38 5.64
CA ARG A 50 23.12 8.54 4.18
C ARG A 50 22.53 7.33 3.45
N MET A 51 22.77 6.11 3.97
CA MET A 51 22.11 4.91 3.45
C MET A 51 20.58 5.02 3.57
N ALA A 52 20.08 5.35 4.77
CA ALA A 52 18.66 5.49 5.02
C ALA A 52 18.01 6.61 4.17
N GLU A 53 18.70 7.74 4.01
CA GLU A 53 18.28 8.86 3.17
C GLU A 53 18.17 8.46 1.69
N GLU A 54 19.17 7.76 1.15
CA GLU A 54 19.14 7.27 -0.22
C GLU A 54 18.02 6.23 -0.43
N SER A 55 17.87 5.27 0.49
CA SER A 55 16.78 4.30 0.44
C SER A 55 15.40 4.99 0.49
N HIS A 56 15.23 5.97 1.38
CA HIS A 56 14.00 6.75 1.50
C HIS A 56 13.67 7.47 0.20
N ARG A 57 14.63 8.21 -0.35
CA ARG A 57 14.46 8.95 -1.61
C ARG A 57 14.05 8.02 -2.76
N ARG A 58 14.70 6.86 -2.89
CA ARG A 58 14.39 5.89 -3.96
C ARG A 58 13.04 5.23 -3.80
N TYR A 59 12.65 4.87 -2.57
CA TYR A 59 11.32 4.34 -2.32
C TYR A 59 10.23 5.38 -2.59
N ALA A 60 10.43 6.63 -2.17
CA ALA A 60 9.52 7.73 -2.46
C ALA A 60 9.34 7.95 -3.98
N GLU A 61 10.44 7.97 -4.74
CA GLU A 61 10.43 8.06 -6.21
C GLU A 61 9.61 6.92 -6.84
N ILE A 62 9.84 5.67 -6.42
CA ILE A 62 9.09 4.51 -6.92
C ILE A 62 7.60 4.66 -6.63
N PHE A 63 7.23 5.06 -5.40
CA PHE A 63 5.82 5.23 -5.06
C PHE A 63 5.15 6.36 -5.85
N ARG A 64 5.87 7.46 -6.12
CA ARG A 64 5.39 8.53 -7.01
C ARG A 64 5.18 8.03 -8.44
N ASP A 65 6.09 7.24 -8.97
CA ASP A 65 5.98 6.68 -10.32
C ASP A 65 4.80 5.69 -10.42
N VAL A 66 4.60 4.86 -9.39
CA VAL A 66 3.44 3.97 -9.31
C VAL A 66 2.14 4.76 -9.18
N GLU A 67 2.12 5.85 -8.42
CA GLU A 67 0.97 6.76 -8.32
C GLU A 67 0.59 7.32 -9.69
N HIS A 68 1.56 7.82 -10.47
CA HIS A 68 1.29 8.27 -11.84
C HIS A 68 0.79 7.14 -12.76
N MET A 69 1.28 5.91 -12.59
CA MET A 69 0.77 4.76 -13.34
C MET A 69 -0.67 4.39 -12.97
N ILE A 70 -1.07 4.60 -11.70
CA ILE A 70 -2.45 4.43 -11.26
C ILE A 70 -3.32 5.54 -11.86
N ASP A 71 -2.87 6.80 -11.82
CA ASP A 71 -3.60 7.92 -12.42
C ASP A 71 -3.85 7.70 -13.92
N ASP A 72 -2.81 7.29 -14.68
CA ASP A 72 -2.94 6.90 -16.08
C ASP A 72 -3.91 5.72 -16.26
N HIS A 73 -3.82 4.71 -15.38
CA HIS A 73 -4.72 3.56 -15.41
C HIS A 73 -6.18 3.97 -15.21
N ILE A 74 -6.48 4.89 -14.28
CA ILE A 74 -7.82 5.43 -14.04
C ILE A 74 -8.37 6.11 -15.30
N THR A 75 -7.57 6.92 -15.98
CA THR A 75 -8.01 7.64 -17.19
C THR A 75 -8.32 6.74 -18.38
N ARG A 76 -7.76 5.52 -18.41
CA ARG A 76 -7.89 4.56 -19.51
C ARG A 76 -8.76 3.35 -19.19
N GLN A 77 -9.49 3.33 -18.07
CA GLN A 77 -10.25 2.13 -17.65
C GLN A 77 -11.32 1.71 -18.65
N ASP A 78 -11.87 2.69 -19.37
CA ASP A 78 -12.93 2.49 -20.37
C ASP A 78 -12.39 2.43 -21.82
N GLU A 79 -11.06 2.47 -22.01
CA GLU A 79 -10.43 2.36 -23.32
C GLU A 79 -10.19 0.90 -23.70
N ASP A 80 -10.26 0.59 -25.00
CA ASP A 80 -9.96 -0.76 -25.53
C ASP A 80 -8.49 -1.17 -25.35
N LEU A 81 -7.59 -0.19 -25.23
CA LEU A 81 -6.15 -0.43 -25.08
C LEU A 81 -5.74 -0.46 -23.59
N PRO A 82 -4.98 -1.48 -23.17
CA PRO A 82 -4.57 -1.59 -21.77
C PRO A 82 -3.53 -0.51 -21.42
N SER A 83 -3.76 0.18 -20.30
CA SER A 83 -2.72 1.02 -19.67
C SER A 83 -1.42 0.24 -19.40
N LYS A 84 -0.31 0.96 -19.22
CA LYS A 84 0.99 0.36 -18.83
C LYS A 84 0.89 -0.48 -17.55
N LEU A 85 0.13 0.00 -16.55
CA LEU A 85 -0.07 -0.74 -15.30
C LEU A 85 -0.77 -2.08 -15.54
N LYS A 86 -1.83 -2.08 -16.36
CA LYS A 86 -2.58 -3.30 -16.70
C LYS A 86 -1.72 -4.31 -17.48
N MET A 87 -0.82 -3.83 -18.32
CA MET A 87 0.14 -4.70 -19.03
C MET A 87 1.14 -5.37 -18.06
N LEU A 88 1.67 -4.61 -17.09
CA LEU A 88 2.67 -5.10 -16.13
C LEU A 88 2.06 -5.96 -15.03
N VAL A 89 0.84 -5.64 -14.60
CA VAL A 89 0.09 -6.35 -13.57
C VAL A 89 -1.34 -6.62 -14.08
N PRO A 90 -1.56 -7.69 -14.89
CA PRO A 90 -2.86 -7.98 -15.48
C PRO A 90 -4.00 -8.18 -14.47
N SER A 91 -3.65 -8.58 -13.24
CA SER A 91 -4.59 -8.76 -12.12
C SER A 91 -4.91 -7.47 -11.37
N ALA A 92 -4.28 -6.33 -11.69
CA ALA A 92 -4.67 -5.04 -11.16
C ALA A 92 -6.13 -4.75 -11.57
N GLY A 93 -6.97 -4.56 -10.56
CA GLY A 93 -8.36 -4.16 -10.72
C GLY A 93 -8.50 -2.68 -11.04
N PRO A 94 -9.74 -2.20 -11.21
CA PRO A 94 -9.99 -0.77 -11.32
C PRO A 94 -9.61 -0.06 -10.01
N PHE A 95 -9.10 1.16 -10.15
CA PHE A 95 -8.91 2.15 -9.09
C PHE A 95 -9.99 3.22 -9.25
N PHE A 96 -10.59 3.66 -8.15
CA PHE A 96 -11.71 4.63 -8.15
C PHE A 96 -11.31 6.01 -7.63
N THR A 97 -10.06 6.16 -7.18
CA THR A 97 -9.51 7.41 -6.66
C THR A 97 -8.02 7.43 -6.89
N ARG A 98 -7.45 8.62 -7.05
CA ARG A 98 -6.00 8.82 -6.94
C ARG A 98 -5.53 8.36 -5.56
N LEU A 99 -4.36 7.74 -5.53
CA LEU A 99 -3.72 7.29 -4.30
C LEU A 99 -2.42 8.07 -4.09
N PRO A 100 -2.32 8.93 -3.05
CA PRO A 100 -1.10 9.69 -2.75
C PRO A 100 -0.02 8.77 -2.14
N LEU A 101 0.56 7.89 -2.95
CA LEU A 101 1.42 6.79 -2.51
C LEU A 101 2.74 7.30 -1.93
N GLU A 102 3.32 8.36 -2.49
CA GLU A 102 4.56 8.94 -1.96
C GLU A 102 4.35 9.52 -0.56
N ALA A 103 3.27 10.27 -0.37
CA ALA A 103 2.91 10.84 0.92
C ALA A 103 2.59 9.73 1.95
N ALA A 104 1.87 8.69 1.51
CA ALA A 104 1.58 7.52 2.34
C ALA A 104 2.86 6.78 2.74
N PHE A 105 3.79 6.58 1.81
CA PHE A 105 5.10 6.00 2.10
C PHE A 105 5.85 6.82 3.12
N THR A 106 5.95 8.14 2.92
CA THR A 106 6.65 9.05 3.84
C THR A 106 6.08 8.96 5.26
N LEU A 107 4.75 8.95 5.39
CA LEU A 107 4.04 8.79 6.67
C LEU A 107 4.35 7.45 7.34
N MET A 108 4.35 6.37 6.57
CA MET A 108 4.59 5.02 7.09
C MET A 108 6.06 4.78 7.42
N ASP A 109 6.98 5.33 6.64
CA ASP A 109 8.42 5.21 6.84
C ASP A 109 8.85 5.93 8.12
N ALA A 110 8.30 7.12 8.39
CA ALA A 110 8.55 7.84 9.65
C ALA A 110 8.18 7.02 10.91
N LYS A 111 7.18 6.14 10.80
CA LYS A 111 6.72 5.29 11.93
C LYS A 111 7.41 3.93 11.98
N ARG A 112 7.74 3.35 10.82
CA ARG A 112 8.18 1.95 10.68
C ARG A 112 9.63 1.80 10.27
N LEU A 113 10.33 2.91 10.02
CA LEU A 113 11.74 2.99 9.67
C LEU A 113 12.11 1.99 8.56
N ILE A 114 11.26 1.90 7.53
CA ILE A 114 11.39 0.97 6.40
C ILE A 114 12.72 1.20 5.68
N SER A 115 13.03 2.46 5.39
CA SER A 115 14.26 2.88 4.69
C SER A 115 15.53 2.71 5.51
N SER A 116 15.40 2.61 6.84
CA SER A 116 16.55 2.43 7.73
C SER A 116 16.99 0.97 7.87
N ARG A 117 16.24 0.03 7.29
CA ARG A 117 16.52 -1.41 7.43
C ARG A 117 17.77 -1.80 6.63
N ARG A 118 18.63 -2.60 7.26
CA ARG A 118 19.92 -3.05 6.71
C ARG A 118 19.93 -4.48 6.21
N TYR A 119 19.09 -5.32 6.82
CA TYR A 119 19.15 -6.78 6.65
C TYR A 119 17.89 -7.38 6.05
N VAL A 120 16.79 -6.62 6.05
CA VAL A 120 15.48 -7.09 5.60
C VAL A 120 14.86 -6.03 4.69
N SER A 121 14.54 -6.44 3.46
CA SER A 121 13.86 -5.58 2.49
C SER A 121 12.43 -5.25 2.91
N PRO A 122 11.80 -4.23 2.30
CA PRO A 122 10.38 -3.98 2.47
C PRO A 122 9.55 -5.26 2.21
N SER A 123 8.69 -5.61 3.16
CA SER A 123 7.88 -6.82 3.12
C SER A 123 6.55 -6.58 2.40
N PHE A 124 5.83 -7.67 2.11
CA PHE A 124 4.46 -7.61 1.58
C PHE A 124 3.56 -6.77 2.51
N ASN A 125 3.71 -6.94 3.83
CA ASN A 125 2.93 -6.19 4.81
C ASN A 125 3.28 -4.71 4.86
N ASP A 126 4.53 -4.32 4.60
CA ASP A 126 4.90 -2.91 4.53
C ASP A 126 4.18 -2.24 3.36
N VAL A 127 4.20 -2.87 2.17
CA VAL A 127 3.50 -2.37 0.98
C VAL A 127 1.99 -2.33 1.20
N ARG A 128 1.40 -3.38 1.80
CA ARG A 128 -0.02 -3.40 2.16
C ARG A 128 -0.40 -2.22 3.04
N LEU A 129 0.40 -1.93 4.07
CA LEU A 129 0.11 -0.82 4.99
C LEU A 129 0.27 0.55 4.32
N ILE A 130 1.23 0.70 3.40
CA ILE A 130 1.38 1.92 2.61
C ILE A 130 0.17 2.15 1.69
N LEU A 131 -0.30 1.11 1.00
CA LEU A 131 -1.51 1.20 0.17
C LEU A 131 -2.76 1.51 1.00
N ASN A 132 -2.90 0.91 2.18
CA ASN A 132 -3.99 1.23 3.10
C ASN A 132 -3.91 2.69 3.57
N ALA A 133 -2.71 3.18 3.92
CA ALA A 133 -2.50 4.58 4.30
C ALA A 133 -2.83 5.53 3.15
N ALA A 134 -2.47 5.20 1.91
CA ALA A 134 -2.80 6.02 0.74
C ALA A 134 -4.31 6.12 0.51
N GLN A 135 -5.05 5.02 0.64
CA GLN A 135 -6.51 5.03 0.53
C GLN A 135 -7.14 5.89 1.63
N ILE A 136 -6.66 5.78 2.88
CA ILE A 136 -7.13 6.64 3.98
C ILE A 136 -6.83 8.12 3.68
N LEU A 137 -5.62 8.45 3.24
CA LEU A 137 -5.26 9.82 2.87
C LEU A 137 -6.12 10.36 1.73
N ALA A 138 -6.44 9.54 0.73
CA ALA A 138 -7.28 9.93 -0.40
C ALA A 138 -8.71 10.31 0.01
N VAL A 139 -9.29 9.63 1.01
CA VAL A 139 -10.68 9.89 1.46
C VAL A 139 -10.80 10.85 2.63
N THR A 140 -9.69 11.20 3.29
CA THR A 140 -9.67 12.10 4.46
C THR A 140 -9.02 13.45 4.19
N SER A 141 -8.18 13.57 3.16
CA SER A 141 -7.54 14.85 2.82
C SER A 141 -8.48 15.72 1.99
N PRO A 142 -8.59 17.03 2.26
CA PRO A 142 -9.30 17.94 1.38
C PRO A 142 -8.56 17.98 0.03
N SER A 143 -9.19 17.49 -1.04
CA SER A 143 -8.58 17.48 -2.38
C SER A 143 -8.30 18.92 -2.85
N PRO A 144 -7.06 19.29 -3.16
CA PRO A 144 -6.80 20.52 -3.90
C PRO A 144 -7.21 20.26 -5.36
N SER A 145 -8.44 20.61 -5.73
CA SER A 145 -8.86 20.57 -7.13
C SER A 145 -7.94 21.48 -7.97
N PRO A 146 -7.25 20.96 -9.00
CA PRO A 146 -6.45 21.78 -9.92
C PRO A 146 -7.32 22.62 -10.87
N ASN A 147 -8.66 22.50 -10.81
CA ASN A 147 -9.61 23.31 -11.57
C ASN A 147 -10.70 23.89 -10.65
N PRO A 148 -10.65 25.19 -10.29
CA PRO A 148 -11.68 25.82 -9.46
C PRO A 148 -13.05 25.97 -10.17
N SER A 149 -13.13 25.69 -11.47
CA SER A 149 -14.36 25.79 -12.27
C SER A 149 -15.22 24.52 -12.28
N ASN A 150 -14.70 23.40 -11.78
CA ASN A 150 -15.48 22.18 -11.63
C ASN A 150 -15.62 21.88 -10.14
N THR A 151 -16.84 22.00 -9.63
CA THR A 151 -17.29 21.74 -8.25
C THR A 151 -17.15 20.25 -7.89
N ALA A 152 -15.96 19.68 -8.06
CA ALA A 152 -15.61 18.40 -7.47
C ALA A 152 -15.47 18.65 -5.96
N THR A 153 -16.61 18.66 -5.28
CA THR A 153 -16.75 18.56 -3.83
C THR A 153 -15.68 17.61 -3.32
N ALA A 154 -14.86 18.05 -2.36
CA ALA A 154 -14.01 17.16 -1.59
C ALA A 154 -14.87 15.97 -1.15
N THR A 155 -14.67 14.81 -1.77
CA THR A 155 -15.50 13.63 -1.53
C THR A 155 -15.11 13.08 -0.18
N SER A 156 -15.72 13.62 0.88
CA SER A 156 -15.64 13.07 2.22
C SER A 156 -16.20 11.66 2.20
N LEU A 157 -15.54 10.72 2.88
CA LEU A 157 -16.06 9.36 3.07
C LEU A 157 -17.51 9.39 3.57
N GLN A 158 -18.44 8.81 2.80
CA GLN A 158 -19.87 8.76 3.14
C GLN A 158 -20.31 7.42 3.72
N LEU A 159 -19.61 6.34 3.38
CA LEU A 159 -19.94 4.97 3.77
C LEU A 159 -18.66 4.19 4.05
N ALA A 160 -18.59 3.55 5.23
CA ALA A 160 -17.63 2.53 5.55
C ALA A 160 -18.37 1.21 5.75
N THR A 161 -17.91 0.15 5.08
CA THR A 161 -18.47 -1.20 5.23
C THR A 161 -17.42 -2.10 5.87
N PHE A 162 -17.87 -3.04 6.68
CA PHE A 162 -17.03 -4.00 7.39
C PHE A 162 -17.55 -5.41 7.09
N ASP A 163 -16.64 -6.30 6.70
CA ASP A 163 -16.94 -7.73 6.63
C ASP A 163 -16.78 -8.31 8.05
N GLY A 164 -17.89 -8.65 8.69
CA GLY A 164 -17.94 -9.07 10.09
C GLY A 164 -17.03 -10.26 10.39
N ASP A 165 -17.02 -11.26 9.51
CA ASP A 165 -16.34 -12.55 9.72
C ASP A 165 -14.81 -12.42 9.73
N VAL A 166 -14.26 -11.40 9.08
CA VAL A 166 -12.81 -11.21 8.96
C VAL A 166 -12.30 -9.94 9.66
N THR A 167 -13.19 -9.15 10.28
CA THR A 167 -12.80 -7.88 10.91
C THR A 167 -13.42 -7.58 12.27
N LEU A 168 -14.67 -7.96 12.55
CA LEU A 168 -15.40 -7.44 13.72
C LEU A 168 -15.39 -8.39 14.92
N TYR A 169 -15.29 -9.69 14.71
CA TYR A 169 -15.23 -10.69 15.76
C TYR A 169 -14.21 -11.78 15.39
N ASP A 170 -13.67 -12.44 16.41
CA ASP A 170 -12.76 -13.55 16.23
C ASP A 170 -13.49 -14.74 15.58
N ASP A 171 -12.74 -15.63 14.91
CA ASP A 171 -13.27 -16.67 14.02
C ASP A 171 -14.41 -17.50 14.66
N GLY A 172 -15.63 -17.26 14.18
CA GLY A 172 -16.83 -17.99 14.59
C GLY A 172 -17.45 -17.56 15.92
N GLU A 173 -16.97 -16.49 16.53
CA GLU A 173 -17.61 -15.83 17.66
C GLU A 173 -18.74 -14.88 17.21
N SER A 174 -19.47 -14.34 18.17
CA SER A 174 -20.48 -13.29 17.96
C SER A 174 -20.03 -12.02 18.66
N LEU A 175 -20.50 -10.86 18.17
CA LEU A 175 -20.33 -9.62 18.91
C LEU A 175 -21.05 -9.70 20.26
N LEU A 176 -20.35 -9.32 21.32
CA LEU A 176 -20.89 -9.25 22.67
C LEU A 176 -21.12 -7.80 23.06
N PRO A 177 -22.03 -7.50 24.01
CA PRO A 177 -22.20 -6.13 24.53
C PRO A 177 -20.93 -5.53 25.16
N THR A 178 -19.92 -6.36 25.44
CA THR A 178 -18.61 -5.95 25.98
C THR A 178 -17.52 -5.89 24.91
N SER A 179 -17.83 -6.20 23.65
CA SER A 179 -16.86 -6.13 22.55
C SER A 179 -16.46 -4.66 22.34
N PRO A 180 -15.18 -4.33 22.07
CA PRO A 180 -14.71 -2.93 21.96
C PRO A 180 -15.38 -2.08 20.87
N LEU A 181 -16.12 -2.72 19.96
CA LEU A 181 -16.79 -2.13 18.81
C LEU A 181 -18.27 -1.78 19.08
N ILE A 182 -18.86 -2.26 20.18
CA ILE A 182 -20.25 -1.99 20.62
C ILE A 182 -20.23 -1.00 21.78
#